data_AF-A0A3B8J6N0-F1
#
_entry.id   AF-A0A3B8J6N0-F1
#
_cell.length_a   1.000
_cell.length_b   1.000
_cell.length_c   1.000
_cell.angle_alpha   90.00
_cell.angle_beta   90.00
_cell.angle_gamma   90.00
#
_symmetry.space_group_name_H-M   'P 1'
#
loop_
_entity.id
_entity.type
_entity.pdbx_description
1 polymer ?
#
loop_
_entity_poly.entity_id
_entity_poly.type
_entity_poly.pdbx_seq_one_letter_code
_entity_poly.pdbx_strand_id
1 'polypeptide(L)'
;MIEFEQAFSSAVLDRGFALYHHDAVLSMVWESADVLIAEVQGGSRYRVQIQWTEESLQATCSCPYGVQCKHAAAVCYALHDSPTWEARPRPADSPAEGTPDELEEALRGLTLAQWRTLGRQWLAQYPQLIRDLPATDN
;
A
#
# COMPACT_ATOMS: atom_id res chain seq x y z
N MET A 1 2.96 -20.62 14.69
CA MET A 1 2.34 -19.73 13.68
C MET A 1 3.11 -19.97 12.39
N ILE A 2 2.44 -20.33 11.31
CA ILE A 2 3.09 -20.65 10.02
C ILE A 2 3.66 -19.36 9.43
N GLU A 3 4.91 -19.41 8.97
CA GLU A 3 5.52 -18.35 8.15
C GLU A 3 4.75 -18.24 6.83
N PHE A 4 4.08 -17.11 6.62
CA PHE A 4 3.21 -16.94 5.46
C PHE A 4 3.99 -16.99 4.14
N GLU A 5 5.28 -16.68 4.17
CA GLU A 5 6.19 -16.63 3.03
C GLU A 5 6.21 -17.96 2.28
N GLN A 6 6.02 -19.07 2.98
CA GLN A 6 5.98 -20.42 2.38
C GLN A 6 4.74 -20.65 1.51
N ALA A 7 3.69 -19.84 1.69
CA ALA A 7 2.46 -19.91 0.89
C ALA A 7 2.55 -19.14 -0.44
N PHE A 8 3.63 -18.41 -0.70
CA PHE A 8 3.79 -17.58 -1.89
C PHE A 8 5.10 -17.86 -2.62
N SER A 9 5.13 -17.59 -3.92
CA SER A 9 6.41 -17.56 -4.65
C SER A 9 7.18 -16.29 -4.34
N SER A 10 8.51 -16.33 -4.44
CA SER A 10 9.39 -15.16 -4.22
C SER A 10 8.97 -13.94 -5.04
N ALA A 11 8.66 -14.12 -6.34
CA ALA A 11 8.21 -13.03 -7.20
C ALA A 11 6.87 -12.40 -6.76
N VAL A 12 6.00 -13.16 -6.10
CA VAL A 12 4.76 -12.63 -5.51
C VAL A 12 5.04 -11.88 -4.22
N LEU A 13 5.94 -12.41 -3.38
CA LEU A 13 6.38 -11.76 -2.15
C LEU A 13 7.00 -10.39 -2.44
N ASP A 14 7.93 -10.29 -3.39
CA ASP A 14 8.57 -9.02 -3.75
C ASP A 14 7.53 -7.96 -4.19
N ARG A 15 6.55 -8.37 -4.99
CA ARG A 15 5.48 -7.47 -5.47
C ARG A 15 4.49 -7.11 -4.38
N GLY A 16 4.21 -8.03 -3.46
CA GLY A 16 3.34 -7.79 -2.30
C GLY A 16 4.00 -6.85 -1.31
N PHE A 17 5.29 -7.02 -1.06
CA PHE A 17 6.11 -6.14 -0.24
C PHE A 17 6.10 -4.71 -0.78
N ALA A 18 6.27 -4.56 -2.11
CA ALA A 18 6.15 -3.26 -2.76
C ALA A 18 4.78 -2.62 -2.50
N LEU A 19 3.67 -3.36 -2.68
CA LEU A 19 2.32 -2.83 -2.41
C LEU A 19 2.13 -2.40 -0.96
N TYR A 20 2.57 -3.23 -0.01
CA TYR A 20 2.53 -2.90 1.42
C TYR A 20 3.27 -1.58 1.71
N HIS A 21 4.48 -1.39 1.16
CA HIS A 21 5.25 -0.16 1.31
C HIS A 21 4.62 1.09 0.72
N HIS A 22 3.70 0.95 -0.25
CA HIS A 22 2.97 2.06 -0.85
C HIS A 22 1.61 2.31 -0.16
N ASP A 23 1.43 1.82 1.08
CA ASP A 23 0.18 1.94 1.86
C ASP A 23 -1.06 1.43 1.10
N ALA A 24 -0.88 0.40 0.27
CA ALA A 24 -1.96 -0.14 -0.56
C ALA A 24 -3.02 -0.91 0.25
N VAL A 25 -2.69 -1.40 1.45
CA VAL A 25 -3.63 -2.10 2.32
C VAL A 25 -4.49 -1.06 3.04
N LEU A 26 -5.76 -0.96 2.63
CA LEU A 26 -6.69 0.08 3.06
C LEU A 26 -7.40 -0.26 4.35
N SER A 27 -7.77 -1.53 4.52
CA SER A 27 -8.43 -2.00 5.74
C SER A 27 -8.11 -3.45 6.04
N MET A 28 -8.17 -3.82 7.33
CA MET A 28 -8.13 -5.20 7.80
C MET A 28 -9.12 -5.40 8.94
N VAL A 29 -9.92 -6.47 8.85
CA VAL A 29 -10.94 -6.85 9.85
C VAL A 29 -10.92 -8.36 10.03
N TRP A 30 -10.76 -8.79 11.27
CA TRP A 30 -10.92 -10.21 11.64
C TRP A 30 -12.41 -10.56 11.63
N GLU A 31 -12.79 -11.52 10.78
CA GLU A 31 -14.15 -12.08 10.77
C GLU A 31 -14.30 -13.20 11.81
N SER A 32 -13.20 -13.92 12.08
CA SER A 32 -13.08 -14.90 13.16
C SER A 32 -11.62 -14.97 13.63
N ALA A 33 -11.29 -15.87 14.56
CA ALA A 33 -9.92 -16.03 15.05
C ALA A 33 -8.91 -16.42 13.95
N ASP A 34 -9.38 -17.09 12.90
CA ASP A 34 -8.54 -17.66 11.83
C ASP A 34 -8.87 -17.09 10.45
N VAL A 35 -9.72 -16.06 10.37
CA VAL A 35 -10.15 -15.45 9.09
C VAL A 35 -10.01 -13.94 9.16
N LEU A 36 -9.17 -13.40 8.27
CA LEU A 36 -8.94 -11.97 8.08
C LEU A 36 -9.48 -11.53 6.72
N ILE A 37 -10.29 -10.48 6.71
CA ILE A 37 -10.75 -9.81 5.50
C ILE A 37 -10.04 -8.47 5.37
N ALA A 38 -9.55 -8.14 4.18
CA ALA A 38 -8.85 -6.90 3.92
C ALA A 38 -9.27 -6.28 2.58
N GLU A 39 -9.16 -4.95 2.47
CA GLU A 39 -9.30 -4.22 1.22
C GLU A 39 -7.92 -3.71 0.79
N VAL A 40 -7.56 -3.95 -0.48
CA VAL A 40 -6.26 -3.57 -1.03
C VAL A 40 -6.45 -2.76 -2.30
N GLN A 41 -5.79 -1.61 -2.39
CA GLN A 41 -5.72 -0.79 -3.59
C GLN A 41 -4.68 -1.35 -4.58
N GLY A 42 -5.12 -1.60 -5.81
CA GLY A 42 -4.25 -1.86 -6.96
C GLY A 42 -4.70 -1.00 -8.14
N GLY A 43 -4.79 -1.59 -9.34
CA GLY A 43 -5.49 -0.93 -10.46
C GLY A 43 -7.00 -0.78 -10.24
N SER A 44 -7.53 -1.41 -9.20
CA SER A 44 -8.88 -1.25 -8.65
C SER A 44 -8.82 -1.66 -7.17
N ARG A 45 -9.94 -1.52 -6.44
CA ARG A 45 -10.04 -2.08 -5.08
C ARG A 45 -10.31 -3.58 -5.16
N TYR A 46 -9.51 -4.34 -4.41
CA TYR A 46 -9.64 -5.78 -4.34
C TYR A 46 -9.87 -6.23 -2.89
N ARG A 47 -10.85 -7.11 -2.72
CA ARG A 47 -11.14 -7.77 -1.46
C ARG A 47 -10.23 -8.98 -1.33
N VAL A 48 -9.52 -9.07 -0.22
CA VAL A 48 -8.64 -10.19 0.15
C VAL A 48 -9.24 -10.89 1.36
N GLN A 49 -9.18 -12.22 1.35
CA GLN A 49 -9.48 -13.06 2.50
C GLN A 49 -8.29 -13.96 2.77
N ILE A 50 -7.78 -13.95 3.99
CA ILE A 50 -6.76 -14.87 4.47
C ILE A 50 -7.39 -15.77 5.51
N GLN A 51 -7.19 -17.07 5.35
CA GLN A 51 -7.60 -18.09 6.28
C GLN A 51 -6.37 -18.89 6.73
N TRP A 52 -6.19 -18.99 8.04
CA TRP A 52 -5.18 -19.85 8.65
C TRP A 52 -5.79 -21.19 9.02
N THR A 53 -5.04 -22.27 8.81
CA THR A 53 -5.31 -23.59 9.37
C THR A 53 -4.10 -24.03 10.20
N GLU A 54 -4.22 -25.16 10.90
CA GLU A 54 -3.09 -25.73 11.66
C GLU A 54 -1.87 -26.04 10.79
N GLU A 55 -2.09 -26.30 9.49
CA GLU A 55 -1.06 -26.77 8.55
C GLU A 55 -0.74 -25.79 7.42
N SER A 56 -1.59 -24.80 7.15
CA SER A 56 -1.41 -23.93 5.99
C SER A 56 -2.01 -22.53 6.15
N LEU A 57 -1.62 -21.63 5.24
CA LEU A 57 -2.28 -20.36 5.00
C LEU A 57 -2.86 -20.37 3.59
N GLN A 58 -4.16 -20.10 3.49
CA GLN A 58 -4.84 -19.91 2.21
C GLN A 58 -5.29 -18.47 2.07
N ALA A 59 -4.97 -17.86 0.93
CA ALA A 59 -5.34 -16.49 0.65
C ALA A 59 -6.05 -16.38 -0.70
N THR A 60 -7.26 -15.82 -0.68
CA THR A 60 -8.05 -15.52 -1.88
C THR A 60 -8.17 -14.01 -2.06
N CYS A 61 -8.38 -13.58 -3.29
CA CYS A 61 -8.43 -12.19 -3.68
C CYS A 61 -9.37 -12.02 -4.87
N SER A 62 -10.18 -10.96 -4.89
CA SER A 62 -11.08 -10.66 -6.01
C SER A 62 -10.35 -10.17 -7.28
N CYS A 63 -9.02 -10.11 -7.29
CA CYS A 63 -8.25 -9.77 -8.48
C CYS A 63 -8.23 -10.91 -9.51
N PRO A 64 -7.87 -10.64 -10.79
CA PRO A 64 -7.85 -11.66 -11.84
C PRO A 64 -6.96 -12.88 -11.58
N TYR A 65 -5.97 -12.77 -10.68
CA TYR A 65 -5.14 -13.90 -10.26
C TYR A 65 -5.82 -14.83 -9.24
N GLY A 66 -6.79 -14.34 -8.47
CA GLY A 66 -7.63 -15.13 -7.58
C GLY A 66 -7.00 -15.60 -6.26
N VAL A 67 -5.86 -16.29 -6.29
CA VAL A 67 -5.30 -16.98 -5.10
C VAL A 67 -3.83 -16.65 -4.94
N GLN A 68 -3.36 -16.51 -3.69
CA GLN A 68 -1.94 -16.28 -3.34
C GLN A 68 -1.29 -15.20 -4.23
N CYS A 69 -2.00 -14.10 -4.45
CA CYS A 69 -1.54 -13.02 -5.31
C CYS A 69 -0.73 -11.98 -4.51
N LYS A 70 -0.15 -11.01 -5.22
CA LYS A 70 0.60 -9.91 -4.59
C LYS A 70 -0.23 -9.09 -3.59
N HIS A 71 -1.55 -8.94 -3.81
CA HIS A 71 -2.41 -8.22 -2.87
C HIS A 71 -2.55 -9.00 -1.55
N ALA A 72 -2.69 -10.32 -1.62
CA ALA A 72 -2.72 -11.17 -0.43
C ALA A 72 -1.39 -11.13 0.33
N ALA A 73 -0.26 -11.22 -0.39
CA ALA A 73 1.05 -11.06 0.22
C ALA A 73 1.23 -9.69 0.92
N ALA A 74 0.71 -8.60 0.33
CA ALA A 74 0.75 -7.27 0.94
C ALA A 74 -0.01 -7.22 2.29
N VAL A 75 -1.16 -7.89 2.37
CA VAL A 75 -1.94 -8.01 3.62
C VAL A 75 -1.16 -8.81 4.66
N CYS A 76 -0.49 -9.90 4.26
CA CYS A 76 0.37 -10.66 5.18
C CYS A 76 1.52 -9.80 5.74
N TYR A 77 2.18 -8.99 4.91
CA TYR A 77 3.21 -8.05 5.38
C TYR A 77 2.64 -7.02 6.35
N ALA A 78 1.48 -6.43 6.04
CA ALA A 78 0.82 -5.47 6.92
C ALA A 78 0.47 -6.06 8.28
N LEU A 79 -0.03 -7.30 8.30
CA LEU A 79 -0.34 -8.01 9.54
C LEU A 79 0.92 -8.39 10.33
N HIS A 80 1.99 -8.81 9.63
CA HIS A 80 3.24 -9.16 10.27
C HIS A 80 3.89 -7.97 10.98
N ASP A 81 3.92 -6.81 10.32
CA ASP A 81 4.48 -5.57 10.87
C ASP A 81 3.60 -4.98 11.99
N SER A 82 2.28 -5.07 11.86
CA SER A 82 1.33 -4.57 12.85
C SER A 82 0.24 -5.60 13.18
N PRO A 83 0.48 -6.52 14.14
CA PRO A 83 -0.47 -7.56 14.54
C PRO A 83 -1.77 -6.99 15.13
N THR A 84 -1.67 -5.85 15.80
CA THR A 84 -2.81 -5.07 16.31
C THR A 84 -3.13 -3.95 15.32
N TRP A 85 -3.33 -4.31 14.06
CA TRP A 85 -3.58 -3.33 13.00
C TRP A 85 -4.67 -2.35 13.43
N GLU A 86 -4.25 -1.12 13.66
CA GLU A 86 -5.13 0.02 13.73
C GLU A 86 -5.23 0.55 12.31
N ALA A 87 -6.46 0.81 11.86
CA ALA A 87 -6.63 1.47 10.57
C ALA A 87 -5.80 2.75 10.58
N ARG A 88 -4.72 2.78 9.79
CA ARG A 88 -4.04 4.05 9.50
C ARG A 88 -5.15 4.91 8.89
N PRO A 89 -5.61 5.96 9.59
CA PRO A 89 -6.70 6.75 9.07
C PRO A 89 -6.22 7.26 7.72
N ARG A 90 -6.91 6.85 6.65
CA ARG A 90 -6.91 7.67 5.44
C ARG A 90 -7.25 9.07 5.95
N PRO A 91 -6.48 10.11 5.61
CA PRO A 91 -6.98 11.47 5.77
C PRO A 91 -8.40 11.45 5.22
N ALA A 92 -9.39 11.79 6.07
CA ALA A 92 -10.81 11.66 5.75
C ALA A 92 -11.19 12.44 4.48
N ASP A 93 -10.28 13.31 4.04
CA ASP A 93 -10.33 14.14 2.84
C ASP A 93 -9.29 13.72 1.79
N SER A 94 -8.86 12.45 1.71
CA SER A 94 -8.05 12.00 0.57
C SER A 94 -8.95 12.10 -0.66
N PRO A 95 -8.74 13.10 -1.55
CA PRO A 95 -9.57 13.21 -2.73
C PRO A 95 -9.37 11.95 -3.56
N ALA A 96 -10.36 11.61 -4.37
CA ALA A 96 -10.16 10.66 -5.45
C ALA A 96 -8.83 10.97 -6.15
N GLU A 97 -8.11 9.92 -6.53
CA GLU A 97 -6.91 9.96 -7.36
C GLU A 97 -7.04 11.09 -8.38
N GLY A 98 -6.28 12.17 -8.18
CA GLY A 98 -6.18 13.23 -9.17
C GLY A 98 -5.53 12.64 -10.39
N THR A 99 -6.16 12.81 -11.55
CA THR A 99 -5.53 12.44 -12.81
C THR A 99 -4.22 13.23 -12.99
N PRO A 100 -3.24 12.72 -13.75
CA PRO A 100 -2.03 13.49 -14.08
C PRO A 100 -2.36 14.90 -14.59
N ASP A 101 -3.48 15.05 -15.33
CA ASP A 101 -3.96 16.33 -15.86
C ASP A 101 -4.45 17.28 -14.76
N GLU A 102 -5.21 16.79 -13.78
CA GLU A 102 -5.66 17.58 -12.63
C GLU A 102 -4.48 18.01 -11.74
N LEU A 103 -3.49 17.12 -11.57
CA LEU A 103 -2.25 17.44 -10.88
C LEU A 103 -1.48 18.54 -11.63
N GLU A 104 -1.28 18.39 -12.94
CA GLU A 104 -0.60 19.41 -13.74
C GLU A 104 -1.28 20.78 -13.68
N GLU A 105 -2.60 20.82 -13.82
CA GLU A 105 -3.36 22.08 -13.77
C GLU A 105 -3.22 22.76 -12.40
N ALA A 106 -3.29 21.98 -11.31
CA ALA A 106 -3.08 22.49 -9.96
C ALA A 106 -1.66 23.04 -9.76
N LEU A 107 -0.63 22.34 -10.28
CA LEU A 107 0.76 22.76 -10.16
C LEU A 107 1.06 24.04 -10.96
N ARG A 108 0.43 24.25 -12.13
CA ARG A 108 0.60 25.45 -12.97
C ARG A 108 0.24 26.75 -12.25
N GLY A 109 -0.75 26.70 -11.35
CA GLY A 109 -1.25 27.87 -10.62
C GLY A 109 -0.42 28.27 -9.40
N LEU A 110 0.60 27.50 -9.03
CA LEU A 110 1.32 27.70 -7.77
C LEU A 110 2.39 28.79 -7.84
N THR A 111 2.42 29.63 -6.82
CA THR A 111 3.50 30.60 -6.57
C THR A 111 4.74 29.93 -5.99
N LEU A 112 5.90 30.58 -6.09
CA LEU A 112 7.16 30.10 -5.50
C LEU A 112 7.04 29.82 -3.98
N ALA A 113 6.24 30.61 -3.25
CA ALA A 113 6.02 30.41 -1.83
C ALA A 113 5.24 29.11 -1.55
N GLN A 114 4.20 28.83 -2.35
CA GLN A 114 3.43 27.60 -2.26
C GLN A 114 4.28 26.39 -2.66
N TRP A 115 5.03 26.49 -3.75
CA TRP A 115 6.00 25.47 -4.17
C TRP A 115 7.01 25.12 -3.07
N ARG A 116 7.58 26.12 -2.40
CA ARG A 116 8.51 25.89 -1.27
C ARG A 116 7.85 25.19 -0.09
N THR A 117 6.58 25.51 0.20
CA THR A 117 5.85 24.89 1.30
C THR A 117 5.53 23.43 1.01
N LEU A 118 4.98 23.13 -0.17
CA LEU A 118 4.74 21.75 -0.60
C LEU A 118 6.04 20.96 -0.68
N GLY A 119 7.09 21.55 -1.24
CA GLY A 119 8.42 20.95 -1.29
C GLY A 119 8.94 20.58 0.11
N ARG A 120 8.84 21.47 1.10
CA ARG A 120 9.25 21.16 2.48
C ARG A 120 8.45 20.02 3.12
N GLN A 121 7.13 19.99 2.92
CA GLN A 121 6.28 18.92 3.44
C GLN A 121 6.62 17.59 2.78
N TRP A 122 6.81 17.59 1.47
CA TRP A 122 7.19 16.41 0.71
C TRP A 122 8.59 15.90 1.11
N LEU A 123 9.56 16.79 1.30
CA LEU A 123 10.91 16.45 1.77
C LEU A 123 10.92 15.90 3.20
N ALA A 124 10.05 16.39 4.08
CA ALA A 124 9.91 15.85 5.43
C ALA A 124 9.41 14.39 5.42
N GLN A 125 8.60 14.04 4.42
CA GLN A 125 8.05 12.69 4.24
C GLN A 125 8.99 11.76 3.45
N TYR A 126 9.78 12.30 2.51
CA TYR A 126 10.66 11.53 1.62
C TYR A 126 12.09 12.12 1.55
N PRO A 127 12.83 12.16 2.67
CA PRO A 127 14.15 12.81 2.73
C PRO A 127 15.20 12.17 1.80
N GLN A 128 15.02 10.90 1.42
CA GLN A 128 15.92 10.17 0.53
C GLN A 128 15.95 10.73 -0.90
N LEU A 129 14.83 11.28 -1.39
CA LEU A 129 14.70 11.72 -2.78
C LEU A 129 15.53 12.97 -3.11
N ILE A 130 16.00 13.71 -2.10
CA ILE A 130 16.93 14.84 -2.29
C ILE A 130 18.20 14.38 -2.98
N ARG A 131 18.68 13.17 -2.67
CA ARG A 131 19.93 12.63 -3.22
C ARG A 131 19.83 12.28 -4.69
N ASP A 132 18.61 12.03 -5.15
CA ASP A 132 18.31 11.60 -6.52
C ASP A 132 17.77 12.74 -7.39
N LEU A 133 17.55 13.94 -6.82
CA LEU A 133 17.22 15.12 -7.61
C LEU A 133 18.42 15.45 -8.52
N PRO A 134 18.18 15.68 -9.83
CA PRO A 134 19.25 16.07 -10.73
C PRO A 134 19.92 17.32 -10.16
N ALA A 135 21.25 17.26 -10.03
CA ALA A 135 22.03 18.44 -9.66
C ALA A 135 21.64 19.56 -10.62
N THR A 136 21.17 20.67 -10.09
CA THR A 136 20.93 21.86 -10.91
C THR A 136 22.30 22.35 -11.36
N ASP A 137 22.67 22.05 -12.60
CA ASP A 137 23.77 22.73 -13.27
C ASP A 137 23.44 24.22 -13.27
N ASN A 138 24.24 24.99 -12.54
CA ASN A 138 24.18 26.44 -12.48
C ASN A 138 25.05 27.06 -13.57
#